data_AF-A0A374BID1-F1
#
_entry.id   AF-A0A374BID1-F1
#
_cell.length_a   1.000
_cell.length_b   1.000
_cell.length_c   1.000
_cell.angle_alpha   90.00
_cell.angle_beta   90.00
_cell.angle_gamma   90.00
#
_symmetry.space_group_name_H-M   'P 1'
#
loop_
_entity.id
_entity.type
_entity.pdbx_description
1 polymer ?
#
loop_
_entity_poly.entity_id
_entity_poly.type
_entity_poly.pdbx_seq_one_letter_code
_entity_poly.pdbx_strand_id
1 'polypeptide(L)'
;MQKATGKIGKGYEAHHTLPQKYRTRFEKLGINIDEPGNVVWREANGHRKKSNALTSEWTRFMARGKSPTKKQIYQFRDKMEKKYFGNKYDTPTK
;
A
#
# COMPACT_ATOMS: atom_id res chain seq x y z
N MET A 1 6.71 -7.14 -15.02
CA MET A 1 5.74 -7.65 -14.02
C MET A 1 4.68 -8.47 -14.74
N GLN A 2 5.03 -9.67 -15.19
CA GLN A 2 4.08 -10.68 -15.69
C GLN A 2 4.22 -11.88 -14.75
N LYS A 3 3.07 -12.43 -14.32
CA LYS A 3 2.89 -13.61 -13.45
C LYS A 3 2.94 -13.37 -11.94
N ALA A 4 1.92 -12.68 -11.44
CA ALA A 4 1.20 -13.16 -10.25
C ALA A 4 -0.30 -13.23 -10.63
N THR A 5 -0.85 -14.45 -10.61
CA THR A 5 -2.25 -14.83 -10.83
C THR A 5 -2.88 -14.50 -12.19
N GLY A 6 -2.84 -15.49 -13.09
CA GLY A 6 -3.68 -15.54 -14.28
C GLY A 6 -5.15 -15.74 -13.91
N LYS A 7 -5.85 -14.63 -13.69
CA LYS A 7 -7.26 -14.36 -13.97
C LYS A 7 -7.50 -12.95 -13.44
N ILE A 8 -7.41 -11.97 -14.34
CA ILE A 8 -7.81 -10.59 -14.06
C ILE A 8 -9.28 -10.66 -13.65
N GLY A 9 -9.58 -10.56 -12.35
CA GLY A 9 -10.94 -10.31 -11.90
C GLY A 9 -11.35 -8.99 -12.53
N LYS A 10 -12.28 -9.00 -13.49
CA LYS A 10 -12.81 -7.78 -14.12
C LYS A 10 -13.18 -6.81 -12.99
N GLY A 11 -12.43 -5.72 -12.85
CA GLY A 11 -12.66 -4.69 -11.84
C GLY A 11 -11.72 -4.66 -10.63
N TYR A 12 -10.71 -5.52 -10.50
CA TYR A 12 -9.72 -5.46 -9.41
C TYR A 12 -8.30 -5.22 -9.88
N GLU A 13 -7.58 -4.34 -9.20
CA GLU A 13 -6.16 -4.03 -9.43
C GLU A 13 -5.33 -4.38 -8.20
N ALA A 14 -4.05 -4.73 -8.42
CA ALA A 14 -3.08 -4.93 -7.36
C ALA A 14 -2.57 -3.56 -6.89
N HIS A 15 -2.84 -3.20 -5.64
CA HIS A 15 -2.40 -1.95 -5.03
C HIS A 15 -1.33 -2.20 -3.98
N HIS A 16 -0.19 -1.50 -4.11
CA HIS A 16 0.80 -1.44 -3.04
C HIS A 16 0.22 -0.73 -1.81
N THR A 17 0.37 -1.34 -0.65
CA THR A 17 0.04 -0.74 0.66
C THR A 17 1.08 0.30 1.10
N LEU A 18 2.28 0.23 0.52
CA LEU A 18 3.39 1.16 0.72
C LEU A 18 3.58 2.02 -0.56
N PRO A 19 3.76 3.35 -0.46
CA PRO A 19 3.88 4.20 -1.64
C PRO A 19 5.15 3.95 -2.44
N GLN A 20 5.01 3.71 -3.75
CA GLN A 20 6.14 3.46 -4.66
C GLN A 20 7.16 4.61 -4.70
N LYS A 21 6.73 5.85 -4.49
CA LYS A 21 7.62 7.04 -4.42
C LYS A 21 8.75 6.91 -3.39
N TYR A 22 8.56 6.12 -2.34
CA TYR A 22 9.55 5.93 -1.27
C TYR A 22 10.29 4.60 -1.34
N ARG A 23 10.19 3.87 -2.46
CA ARG A 23 10.82 2.55 -2.67
C ARG A 23 12.27 2.49 -2.18
N THR A 24 13.13 3.39 -2.64
CA THR A 24 14.54 3.40 -2.24
C THR A 24 14.75 3.59 -0.73
N ARG A 25 13.87 4.33 -0.04
CA ARG A 25 13.94 4.49 1.43
C ARG A 25 13.50 3.20 2.14
N PHE A 26 12.52 2.49 1.59
CA PHE A 26 12.06 1.21 2.11
C PHE A 26 13.10 0.11 1.90
N GLU A 27 13.73 0.05 0.73
CA GLU A 27 14.78 -0.91 0.41
C GLU A 27 16.00 -0.76 1.34
N LYS A 28 16.39 0.47 1.68
CA LYS A 28 17.44 0.74 2.69
C LYS A 28 17.11 0.19 4.09
N LEU A 29 15.83 -0.04 4.38
CA LEU A 29 15.35 -0.63 5.62
C LEU A 29 15.04 -2.14 5.48
N GLY A 30 15.37 -2.74 4.33
CA GLY A 30 15.07 -4.15 4.05
C GLY A 30 13.56 -4.40 3.92
N ILE A 31 12.83 -3.49 3.28
CA ILE A 31 11.41 -3.62 2.96
C ILE A 31 11.25 -3.65 1.44
N ASN A 32 10.78 -4.79 0.90
CA ASN A 32 10.42 -4.91 -0.50
C ASN A 32 8.91 -4.67 -0.67
N ILE A 33 8.54 -3.57 -1.34
CA ILE A 33 7.14 -3.20 -1.49
C ILE A 33 6.37 -4.13 -2.44
N ASP A 34 7.05 -4.87 -3.32
CA ASP A 34 6.42 -5.78 -4.27
C ASP A 34 6.16 -7.17 -3.68
N GLU A 35 6.60 -7.43 -2.44
CA GLU A 35 6.31 -8.70 -1.77
C GLU A 35 4.79 -8.88 -1.56
N PRO A 36 4.27 -10.11 -1.63
CA PRO A 36 2.83 -10.37 -1.48
C PRO A 36 2.22 -9.78 -0.21
N GLY A 37 2.96 -9.68 0.90
CA GLY A 37 2.50 -9.08 2.15
C GLY A 37 2.36 -7.54 2.13
N ASN A 38 2.81 -6.88 1.06
CA ASN A 38 2.75 -5.43 0.87
C ASN A 38 1.86 -5.02 -0.31
N VAL A 39 1.19 -5.98 -0.96
CA VAL A 39 0.29 -5.75 -2.10
C VAL A 39 -1.08 -6.34 -1.77
N VAL A 40 -2.14 -5.61 -2.10
CA VAL A 40 -3.54 -6.04 -1.88
C VAL A 40 -4.35 -5.84 -3.15
N TRP A 41 -5.30 -6.74 -3.41
CA TRP A 41 -6.30 -6.52 -4.46
C TRP A 41 -7.30 -5.47 -3.99
N ARG A 42 -7.69 -4.53 -4.87
CA ARG A 42 -8.75 -3.54 -4.61
C ARG A 42 -9.56 -3.27 -5.87
N GLU A 43 -10.81 -2.86 -5.70
CA GLU A 43 -11.68 -2.49 -6.82
C GLU A 43 -11.17 -1.22 -7.54
N ALA A 44 -11.03 -1.29 -8.87
CA ALA A 44 -10.41 -0.27 -9.73
C ALA A 44 -11.16 1.07 -9.77
N ASN A 45 -12.49 1.05 -9.62
CA ASN A 45 -13.34 2.23 -9.87
C ASN A 45 -13.72 3.06 -8.64
N GLY A 46 -13.43 2.60 -7.41
CA GLY A 46 -14.01 3.20 -6.21
C GLY A 46 -13.25 4.39 -5.56
N HIS A 47 -11.95 4.61 -5.84
CA HIS A 47 -11.11 5.18 -4.77
C HIS A 47 -10.12 6.31 -5.09
N ARG A 48 -10.26 7.05 -6.21
CA ARG A 48 -9.32 8.16 -6.52
C ARG A 48 -9.22 9.24 -5.42
N LYS A 49 -10.32 9.61 -4.75
CA LYS A 49 -10.30 10.60 -3.65
C LYS A 49 -9.54 10.11 -2.42
N LYS A 50 -9.63 8.82 -2.09
CA LYS A 50 -8.92 8.24 -0.93
C LYS A 50 -7.41 8.14 -1.19
N SER A 51 -7.01 7.86 -2.44
CA SER A 51 -5.60 7.78 -2.84
C SER A 51 -4.84 9.10 -2.63
N ASN A 52 -5.47 10.24 -2.95
CA ASN A 52 -4.85 11.55 -2.73
C ASN A 52 -4.64 11.85 -1.24
N ALA A 53 -5.66 11.59 -0.42
CA ALA A 53 -5.57 11.79 1.03
C ALA A 53 -4.49 10.87 1.65
N LEU A 54 -4.47 9.59 1.27
CA LEU A 54 -3.46 8.63 1.70
C LEU A 54 -2.04 9.06 1.31
N THR A 55 -1.86 9.56 0.08
CA THR A 55 -0.57 10.09 -0.39
C THR A 55 -0.10 11.27 0.44
N SER A 56 -0.99 12.19 0.81
CA SER A 56 -0.67 13.32 1.68
C SER A 56 -0.27 12.88 3.10
N GLU A 57 -0.95 11.87 3.65
CA GLU A 57 -0.59 11.29 4.96
C GLU A 57 0.82 10.69 4.95
N TRP A 58 1.15 9.91 3.92
CA TRP A 58 2.49 9.36 3.73
C TRP A 58 3.54 10.44 3.54
N THR A 59 3.22 11.49 2.78
CA THR A 59 4.13 12.63 2.57
C THR A 59 4.47 13.30 3.90
N ARG A 60 3.47 13.56 4.75
CA ARG A 60 3.68 14.14 6.08
C ARG A 60 4.48 13.22 7.00
N PHE A 61 4.22 11.91 6.96
CA PHE A 61 4.97 10.94 7.77
C PHE A 61 6.44 10.86 7.36
N MET A 62 6.72 10.80 6.05
CA MET A 62 8.06 10.68 5.50
C MET A 62 8.88 11.98 5.51
N ALA A 63 8.21 13.13 5.71
CA ALA A 63 8.84 14.44 5.83
C ALA A 63 9.25 14.80 7.27
N ARG A 64 8.94 13.95 8.27
CA ARG A 64 9.42 14.16 9.64
C ARG A 64 10.95 14.12 9.63
N GLY A 65 11.59 15.06 10.31
CA GLY A 65 13.05 15.28 10.22
C GLY A 65 13.93 14.07 10.56
N LYS A 66 13.40 13.05 11.22
CA LYS A 66 14.06 11.75 11.42
C LYS A 66 13.46 10.70 10.50
N SER A 67 14.33 9.95 9.81
CA SER A 67 13.91 8.80 8.99
C SER A 67 13.21 7.75 9.86
N PRO A 68 12.00 7.28 9.49
CA PRO A 68 11.27 6.31 10.29
C PRO A 68 11.93 4.93 10.26
N THR A 69 11.81 4.18 11.34
CA THR A 69 12.27 2.78 11.41
C THR A 69 11.33 1.85 10.65
N LYS A 70 11.79 0.63 10.31
CA LYS A 70 10.97 -0.43 9.71
C LYS A 70 9.66 -0.67 10.49
N LYS A 71 9.74 -0.72 11.82
CA LYS A 71 8.57 -0.87 12.70
C LYS A 71 7.58 0.29 12.57
N GLN A 72 8.07 1.53 12.55
CA GLN A 72 7.21 2.71 12.43
C GLN A 72 6.52 2.77 11.06
N ILE A 73 7.18 2.30 10.00
CA ILE A 73 6.60 2.25 8.65
C ILE A 73 5.42 1.28 8.62
N TYR A 74 5.57 0.06 9.16
CA TYR A 74 4.46 -0.90 9.19
C TYR A 74 3.33 -0.46 10.12
N GLN A 75 3.65 0.10 11.29
CA GLN A 75 2.63 0.67 12.18
C GLN A 75 1.83 1.80 11.49
N PHE A 76 2.51 2.65 10.71
CA PHE A 76 1.85 3.69 9.95
C PHE A 76 1.01 3.12 8.80
N ARG A 77 1.56 2.14 8.06
CA ARG A 77 0.84 1.39 7.02
C ARG A 77 -0.47 0.83 7.58
N ASP A 78 -0.40 0.04 8.65
CA ASP A 78 -1.57 -0.64 9.23
C ASP A 78 -2.62 0.37 9.73
N LYS A 79 -2.17 1.50 10.31
CA LYS A 79 -3.05 2.60 10.73
C LYS A 79 -3.76 3.23 9.53
N MET A 80 -3.04 3.48 8.43
CA MET A 80 -3.63 4.08 7.23
C MET A 80 -4.57 3.10 6.51
N GLU A 81 -4.17 1.84 6.40
CA GLU A 81 -4.99 0.77 5.85
C GLU A 81 -6.33 0.68 6.58
N LYS A 82 -6.30 0.61 7.91
CA LYS A 82 -7.51 0.62 8.74
C LYS A 82 -8.34 1.90 8.59
N LYS A 83 -7.70 3.07 8.50
CA LYS A 83 -8.38 4.37 8.38
C LYS A 83 -9.14 4.52 7.06
N TYR A 84 -8.55 4.10 5.94
CA TYR A 84 -9.11 4.37 4.60
C TYR A 84 -9.92 3.20 4.03
N PHE A 85 -9.62 1.98 4.47
CA PHE A 85 -10.19 0.75 3.92
C PHE A 85 -10.88 -0.13 4.99
N GLY A 86 -10.67 0.12 6.28
CA GLY A 86 -11.29 -0.64 7.37
C GLY A 86 -10.77 -2.07 7.44
N ASN A 87 -11.65 -3.02 7.81
CA ASN A 87 -11.35 -4.46 7.82
C ASN A 87 -11.60 -5.14 6.47
N LYS A 88 -11.83 -4.37 5.39
CA LYS A 88 -12.13 -4.92 4.08
C LYS A 88 -10.82 -5.23 3.36
N TYR A 89 -10.51 -6.51 3.25
CA TYR A 89 -9.64 -7.01 2.21
C TYR A 89 -10.54 -7.39 1.05
N ASP A 90 -10.42 -6.67 -0.06
CA ASP A 90 -11.07 -7.05 -1.32
C ASP A 90 -10.33 -8.26 -1.91
N THR A 91 -10.29 -9.34 -1.14
CA THR A 91 -9.71 -10.60 -1.57
C THR A 91 -10.75 -11.18 -2.52
N PRO A 92 -10.41 -11.47 -3.79
CA PRO A 92 -11.32 -12.19 -4.66
C PRO A 92 -11.65 -13.52 -3.97
N THR A 93 -12.86 -13.66 -3.45
CA THR A 93 -13.37 -14.97 -3.05
C THR A 93 -13.38 -15.83 -4.30
N LYS A 94 -12.66 -16.95 -4.23
CA LYS A 94 -12.58 -17.96 -5.30
C LYS A 94 -13.97 -18.38 -5.76
#